data_AF-A0A5S4FPY4-F1
#
_entry.id   AF-A0A5S4FPY4-F1
#
_cell.length_a   1.000
_cell.length_b   1.000
_cell.length_c   1.000
_cell.angle_alpha   90.00
_cell.angle_beta   90.00
_cell.angle_gamma   90.00
#
_symmetry.space_group_name_H-M   'P 1'
#
loop_
_entity.id
_entity.type
_entity.pdbx_description
1 polymer ?
#
loop_
_entity_poly.entity_id
_entity_poly.type
_entity_poly.pdbx_seq_one_letter_code
_entity_poly.pdbx_strand_id
1 'polypeptide(L)'
;MTGEAKDVLRDGSALLGAARDLIADHRRAVADVHAALAPLRAEAAKGRLREIPLARLKDVTDGRLRLGPLEEAGFGSVADVLEATPYRLQPSSGWPSARRRS
;
A
#
# COMPACT_ATOMS: atom_id res chain seq x y z
N MET A 1 -16.02 19.91 -54.16
CA MET A 1 -15.16 18.78 -53.69
C MET A 1 -14.12 19.18 -52.64
N THR A 2 -13.40 20.30 -52.77
CA THR A 2 -12.36 20.71 -51.79
C THR A 2 -12.91 21.23 -50.44
N GLY A 3 -14.15 21.69 -50.37
CA GLY A 3 -14.81 22.11 -49.12
C GLY A 3 -15.18 20.91 -48.22
N GLU A 4 -15.81 19.91 -48.82
CA GLU A 4 -16.25 18.68 -48.15
C GLU A 4 -15.09 17.91 -47.51
N ALA A 5 -13.94 17.80 -48.19
CA ALA A 5 -12.75 17.19 -47.62
C ALA A 5 -12.20 17.96 -46.40
N LYS A 6 -12.28 19.30 -46.40
CA LYS A 6 -11.84 20.11 -45.26
C LYS A 6 -12.79 20.00 -44.08
N ASP A 7 -14.09 19.93 -44.33
CA ASP A 7 -15.10 19.73 -43.29
C ASP A 7 -14.91 18.38 -42.60
N VAL A 8 -14.71 17.30 -43.36
CA VAL A 8 -14.44 15.97 -42.79
C VAL A 8 -13.19 15.96 -41.90
N LEU A 9 -12.11 16.63 -42.31
CA LEU A 9 -10.89 16.72 -41.49
C LEU A 9 -11.09 17.54 -40.21
N ARG A 10 -11.87 18.62 -40.28
CA ARG A 10 -12.23 19.42 -39.11
C ARG A 10 -13.04 18.60 -38.12
N ASP A 11 -14.08 17.91 -38.60
CA ASP A 11 -14.99 17.15 -37.76
C ASP A 11 -14.28 15.94 -37.13
N GLY A 12 -13.42 15.26 -37.89
CA GLY A 12 -12.55 14.20 -37.37
C GLY A 12 -11.57 14.69 -36.30
N SER A 13 -11.00 15.89 -36.47
CA SER A 13 -10.11 16.50 -35.47
C SER A 13 -10.88 16.86 -34.20
N ALA A 14 -12.09 17.38 -34.32
CA ALA A 14 -12.96 17.69 -33.19
C ALA A 14 -13.36 16.41 -32.42
N LEU A 15 -13.75 15.35 -33.14
CA LEU A 15 -14.10 14.07 -32.54
C LEU A 15 -12.90 13.45 -31.80
N LEU A 16 -11.71 13.49 -32.39
CA LEU A 16 -10.50 12.99 -31.74
C LEU A 16 -10.15 13.78 -30.48
N GLY A 17 -10.36 15.10 -30.49
CA GLY A 17 -10.24 15.95 -29.30
C GLY A 17 -11.19 15.50 -28.20
N ALA A 18 -12.49 15.43 -28.49
CA ALA A 18 -13.52 15.01 -27.54
C ALA A 18 -13.26 13.60 -26.98
N ALA A 19 -12.82 12.66 -27.82
CA ALA A 19 -12.48 11.30 -27.38
C ALA A 19 -11.29 11.28 -26.41
N ARG A 20 -10.28 12.12 -26.66
CA ARG A 20 -9.12 12.25 -25.75
C ARG A 20 -9.51 12.88 -24.43
N ASP A 21 -10.35 13.90 -24.46
CA ASP A 21 -10.84 14.57 -23.25
C ASP A 21 -11.65 13.60 -22.39
N LEU A 22 -12.56 12.83 -22.99
CA LEU A 22 -13.33 11.80 -22.29
C LEU A 22 -12.43 10.75 -21.61
N ILE A 23 -11.39 10.28 -22.28
CA ILE A 23 -10.43 9.33 -21.70
C ILE A 23 -9.67 9.97 -20.53
N ALA A 24 -9.29 11.24 -20.66
CA ALA A 24 -8.62 11.97 -19.59
C ALA A 24 -9.54 12.18 -18.38
N ASP A 25 -10.80 12.56 -18.60
CA ASP A 25 -11.83 12.69 -17.56
C ASP A 25 -12.05 11.38 -16.83
N HIS A 26 -12.19 10.27 -17.57
CA HIS A 26 -12.36 8.96 -16.96
C HIS A 26 -11.16 8.59 -16.07
N ARG A 27 -9.93 8.82 -16.55
CA ARG A 27 -8.72 8.55 -15.75
C ARG A 27 -8.66 9.40 -14.49
N ARG A 28 -9.04 10.68 -14.58
CA ARG A 28 -9.15 11.56 -13.40
C ARG A 28 -10.17 11.03 -12.40
N ALA A 29 -11.38 10.71 -12.87
CA ALA A 29 -12.43 10.18 -11.99
C ALA A 29 -12.01 8.89 -11.27
N VAL A 30 -11.33 7.96 -11.96
CA VAL A 30 -10.79 6.74 -11.34
C VAL A 30 -9.71 7.07 -10.31
N ALA A 31 -8.80 8.00 -10.63
CA ALA A 31 -7.76 8.44 -9.70
C ALA A 31 -8.35 9.07 -8.44
N ASP A 32 -9.37 9.92 -8.58
CA ASP A 32 -10.06 10.59 -7.47
C ASP A 32 -10.76 9.58 -6.56
N VAL A 33 -11.45 8.58 -7.13
CA VAL A 33 -12.05 7.49 -6.36
C VAL A 33 -10.99 6.69 -5.60
N HIS A 34 -9.86 6.36 -6.25
CA HIS A 34 -8.78 5.64 -5.60
C HIS A 34 -8.14 6.46 -4.47
N ALA A 35 -7.95 7.75 -4.67
CA ALA A 35 -7.43 8.66 -3.67
C ALA A 35 -8.37 8.77 -2.46
N ALA A 36 -9.68 8.88 -2.70
CA ALA A 36 -10.69 8.92 -1.65
C ALA A 36 -10.79 7.58 -0.87
N LEU A 37 -10.60 6.44 -1.56
CA LEU A 37 -10.70 5.12 -0.96
C LEU A 37 -9.43 4.67 -0.24
N ALA A 38 -8.27 5.21 -0.61
CA ALA A 38 -6.97 4.89 0.00
C ALA A 38 -6.96 5.02 1.54
N PRO A 39 -7.41 6.13 2.16
CA PRO A 39 -7.43 6.25 3.62
C PRO A 39 -8.39 5.25 4.28
N LEU A 40 -9.56 4.99 3.68
CA LEU A 40 -10.51 4.01 4.21
C LEU A 40 -9.93 2.59 4.21
N ARG A 41 -9.23 2.22 3.13
CA ARG A 41 -8.52 0.94 3.03
C ARG A 41 -7.37 0.84 4.04
N ALA A 42 -6.63 1.93 4.24
CA ALA A 42 -5.54 1.98 5.21
C ALA A 42 -6.07 1.77 6.63
N GLU A 43 -7.14 2.46 7.03
CA GLU A 43 -7.74 2.29 8.35
C GLU A 43 -8.38 0.90 8.53
N ALA A 44 -9.06 0.38 7.52
CA ALA A 44 -9.57 -1.00 7.55
C ALA A 44 -8.43 -2.03 7.64
N ALA A 45 -7.29 -1.80 6.98
CA ALA A 45 -6.11 -2.66 7.09
C ALA A 45 -5.52 -2.60 8.50
N LYS A 46 -5.33 -1.40 9.07
CA LYS A 46 -4.87 -1.24 10.46
C LYS A 46 -5.79 -1.93 11.46
N GLY A 47 -7.11 -1.77 11.31
CA GLY A 47 -8.10 -2.45 12.15
C GLY A 47 -7.91 -3.97 12.12
N ARG A 48 -7.81 -4.56 10.93
CA ARG A 48 -7.55 -6.01 10.80
C ARG A 48 -6.20 -6.43 11.36
N LEU A 49 -5.16 -5.62 11.21
CA LEU A 49 -3.83 -5.92 11.77
C LEU A 49 -3.82 -5.92 13.31
N ARG A 50 -4.67 -5.10 13.95
CA ARG A 50 -4.84 -5.11 15.42
C ARG A 50 -5.51 -6.38 15.93
N GLU A 51 -6.35 -7.00 15.11
CA GLU A 51 -7.01 -8.27 15.45
C GLU A 51 -6.11 -9.49 15.26
N ILE A 52 -4.99 -9.36 14.53
CA ILE A 52 -4.06 -10.47 14.28
C ILE A 52 -3.09 -10.59 15.47
N PRO A 53 -3.12 -11.72 16.21
CA PRO A 53 -2.23 -11.91 17.34
C PRO A 53 -0.76 -11.95 16.91
N LEU A 54 0.12 -11.43 17.76
CA LEU A 54 1.57 -11.43 17.54
C LEU A 54 2.14 -12.83 17.27
N ALA A 55 1.54 -13.87 17.85
CA ALA A 55 1.86 -15.29 17.63
C ALA A 55 1.92 -15.67 16.14
N ARG A 56 1.09 -15.07 15.27
CA ARG A 56 1.08 -15.35 13.83
C ARG A 56 2.38 -14.97 13.12
N LEU A 57 3.15 -14.03 13.66
CA LEU A 57 4.46 -13.68 13.09
C LEU A 57 5.47 -14.82 13.23
N LYS A 58 5.32 -15.69 14.23
CA LYS A 58 6.16 -16.88 14.40
C LYS A 58 5.95 -17.87 13.24
N ASP A 59 4.71 -18.02 12.79
CA ASP A 59 4.34 -18.95 11.73
C ASP A 59 4.95 -18.55 10.37
N VAL A 60 5.02 -17.25 10.07
CA VAL A 60 5.58 -16.73 8.80
C VAL A 60 7.10 -16.58 8.80
N THR A 61 7.74 -16.72 9.98
CA THR A 61 9.20 -16.60 10.14
C THR A 61 9.90 -17.94 10.36
N ASP A 62 9.20 -19.06 10.09
CA ASP A 62 9.65 -20.43 10.38
C ASP A 62 10.06 -20.62 11.85
N GLY A 63 9.38 -19.93 12.77
CA GLY A 63 9.66 -20.01 14.21
C GLY A 63 10.94 -19.31 14.67
N ARG A 64 11.66 -18.61 13.79
CA ARG A 64 12.94 -17.94 14.11
C ARG A 64 12.77 -16.67 14.94
N LEU A 65 11.57 -16.08 14.94
CA LEU A 65 11.27 -14.88 15.70
C LEU A 65 10.97 -15.23 17.18
N ARG A 66 11.74 -14.62 18.10
CA ARG A 66 11.49 -14.73 19.55
C ARG A 66 10.44 -13.71 19.97
N LEU A 67 9.22 -14.17 20.27
CA LEU A 67 8.09 -13.30 20.63
C LEU A 67 8.07 -12.88 22.10
N GLY A 68 8.64 -13.68 23.02
CA GLY A 68 8.61 -13.40 24.47
C GLY A 68 9.06 -11.98 24.84
N PRO A 69 10.22 -11.48 24.36
CA PRO A 69 10.64 -10.11 24.63
C PRO A 69 9.71 -9.02 24.08
N LEU A 70 8.96 -9.31 23.01
CA LEU A 70 7.99 -8.38 22.45
C LEU A 70 6.69 -8.40 23.26
N GLU A 71 6.22 -9.57 23.67
CA GLU A 71 5.06 -9.71 24.56
C GLU A 71 5.33 -9.04 25.93
N GLU A 72 6.53 -9.23 26.49
CA GLU A 72 6.99 -8.58 27.72
C GLU A 72 7.10 -7.05 27.58
N ALA A 73 7.40 -6.55 26.38
CA ALA A 73 7.42 -5.12 26.07
C ALA A 73 6.02 -4.54 25.75
N GLY A 74 4.97 -5.35 25.84
CA GLY A 74 3.57 -4.93 25.68
C GLY A 74 3.03 -4.99 24.25
N PHE A 75 3.72 -5.64 23.32
CA PHE A 75 3.23 -5.87 21.96
C PHE A 75 2.27 -7.06 21.93
N GLY A 76 1.00 -6.84 21.56
CA GLY A 76 -0.04 -7.89 21.54
C GLY A 76 -0.51 -8.27 20.14
N SER A 77 -0.32 -7.38 19.17
CA SER A 77 -0.80 -7.53 17.80
C SER A 77 0.29 -7.25 16.76
N VAL A 78 0.03 -7.65 15.51
CA VAL A 78 0.90 -7.31 14.38
C VAL A 78 0.94 -5.79 14.14
N ALA A 79 -0.16 -5.09 14.41
CA ALA A 79 -0.21 -3.63 14.30
C ALA A 79 0.78 -2.96 15.25
N ASP A 80 0.89 -3.42 16.49
CA ASP A 80 1.78 -2.82 17.49
C ASP A 80 3.26 -2.88 17.05
N VAL A 81 3.66 -3.96 16.37
CA VAL A 81 5.01 -4.12 15.82
C VAL A 81 5.22 -3.26 14.58
N LEU A 82 4.23 -3.17 13.69
CA LEU A 82 4.31 -2.36 12.47
C LEU A 82 4.40 -0.85 12.79
N GLU A 83 3.72 -0.41 13.84
CA GLU A 83 3.71 0.98 14.30
C GLU A 83 4.89 1.32 15.22
N ALA A 84 5.65 0.31 15.67
CA ALA A 84 6.82 0.52 16.52
C ALA A 84 7.97 1.18 15.75
N THR A 85 8.67 2.11 16.41
CA THR A 85 9.95 2.61 15.88
C THR A 85 11.02 1.53 16.00
N PRO A 86 12.03 1.50 15.10
CA PRO A 86 13.11 0.51 15.18
C PRO A 86 13.79 0.47 16.54
N TYR A 87 13.91 1.62 17.20
CA TYR A 87 14.42 1.75 18.58
C TYR A 87 13.57 0.99 19.60
N ARG A 88 12.24 1.02 19.49
CA ARG A 88 11.34 0.27 20.38
C ARG A 88 11.35 -1.24 20.15
N LEU A 89 11.82 -1.67 18.99
CA LEU A 89 12.03 -3.07 18.65
C LEU A 89 13.46 -3.54 18.95
N GLN A 90 14.34 -2.67 19.43
CA GLN A 90 15.68 -3.09 19.85
C GLN A 90 15.58 -3.90 21.14
N PRO A 91 16.12 -5.13 21.16
CA PRO A 91 16.27 -5.85 22.41
C PRO A 91 17.19 -5.06 23.33
N SER A 92 16.80 -4.89 24.59
CA SER A 92 17.66 -4.33 25.62
C SER A 92 18.94 -5.15 25.84
N SER A 93 18.98 -6.41 25.39
CA SER A 93 20.22 -7.16 25.15
C SER A 93 19.96 -8.42 24.31
N GLY A 94 20.83 -8.70 23.34
CA GLY A 94 21.04 -10.07 22.82
C GLY A 94 20.23 -10.52 21.60
N TRP A 95 20.40 -9.87 20.44
CA TRP A 95 20.23 -10.58 19.16
C TRP A 95 21.60 -11.03 18.63
N PRO A 96 21.79 -12.33 18.30
CA PRO A 96 22.98 -12.75 17.59
C PRO A 96 22.91 -12.18 16.17
N SER A 97 23.70 -11.15 15.89
CA SER A 97 24.01 -10.75 14.52
C SER A 97 24.49 -11.98 13.77
N ALA A 98 23.82 -12.34 12.67
CA ALA A 98 24.25 -13.40 11.78
C ALA A 98 25.69 -13.10 11.34
N ARG A 99 26.67 -13.78 11.95
CA ARG A 99 28.06 -13.75 11.49
C ARG A 99 28.06 -14.25 10.05
N ARG A 100 28.42 -13.35 9.12
CA ARG A 100 28.91 -13.73 7.80
C ARG A 100 30.04 -14.74 8.01
N ARG A 101 29.84 -15.96 7.52
CA ARG A 101 30.95 -16.90 7.29
C ARG A 101 31.54 -16.55 5.94
N SER A 102 32.81 -16.19 5.95
CA SER A 102 33.76 -16.31 4.85
C SER A 102 34.96 -17.05 5.39
#